data_AF-A0A9D6RH13-F1
#
_entry.id   AF-A0A9D6RH13-F1
#
_cell.length_a   1.000
_cell.length_b   1.000
_cell.length_c   1.000
_cell.angle_alpha   90.00
_cell.angle_beta   90.00
_cell.angle_gamma   90.00
#
_symmetry.space_group_name_H-M   'P 1'
#
loop_
_entity.id
_entity.type
_entity.pdbx_description
1 polymer ?
#
loop_
_entity_poly.entity_id
_entity_poly.type
_entity_poly.pdbx_seq_one_letter_code
_entity_poly.pdbx_strand_id
1 'polypeptide(L)'
;MQSSAKTVQDYLKELPAERRQAINAVRGVILANLPKGYEERMSYGMIGYVVPHTIYPKGYQCNPKAPLPFVNLGSQKNHMALHLMCCYGDPKLKAWLEKAWKDAGKKFDMGGGCVRFKKLEDVPLEVIGQFVASLPVDAYIRRIEKVFAEIAEARAAKKTAKAKPSKMKPTKKKASSSHRRLSSRE
;
A
#
# COMPACT_ATOMS: atom_id res chain seq x y z
N MET A 1 -14.23 -4.51 7.89
CA MET A 1 -14.57 -5.87 8.35
C MET A 1 -13.88 -6.80 7.38
N GLN A 2 -13.11 -7.77 7.88
CA GLN A 2 -12.47 -8.76 7.02
C GLN A 2 -13.42 -9.94 6.87
N SER A 3 -13.66 -10.39 5.64
CA SER A 3 -14.44 -11.61 5.40
C SER A 3 -13.59 -12.84 5.75
N SER A 4 -14.25 -13.89 6.27
CA SER A 4 -13.68 -15.20 6.53
C SER A 4 -13.86 -16.18 5.35
N ALA A 5 -14.38 -15.71 4.21
CA ALA A 5 -14.59 -16.51 3.02
C ALA A 5 -13.28 -17.17 2.53
N LYS A 6 -13.35 -18.45 2.21
CA LYS A 6 -12.20 -19.25 1.73
C LYS A 6 -12.03 -19.17 0.21
N THR A 7 -13.11 -18.87 -0.51
CA THR A 7 -13.10 -18.78 -1.97
C THR A 7 -13.67 -17.43 -2.42
N VAL A 8 -13.29 -17.01 -3.63
CA VAL A 8 -13.84 -15.80 -4.26
C VAL A 8 -15.36 -15.90 -4.45
N GLN A 9 -15.86 -17.10 -4.77
CA GLN A 9 -17.29 -17.33 -4.94
C GLN A 9 -18.06 -17.17 -3.63
N ASP A 10 -17.52 -17.69 -2.53
CA ASP A 10 -18.14 -17.52 -1.21
C ASP A 10 -18.10 -16.05 -0.78
N TYR A 11 -16.98 -15.38 -1.01
CA TYR A 11 -16.86 -13.94 -0.76
C TYR A 11 -17.94 -13.14 -1.51
N LEU A 12 -18.16 -13.41 -2.79
CA LEU A 12 -19.18 -12.73 -3.59
C LEU A 12 -20.60 -13.03 -3.09
N LYS A 13 -20.88 -14.26 -2.61
CA LYS A 13 -22.18 -14.63 -2.07
C LYS A 13 -22.53 -13.86 -0.78
N GLU A 14 -21.53 -13.57 0.05
CA GLU A 14 -21.70 -12.81 1.30
C GLU A 14 -22.03 -11.32 1.07
N LEU A 15 -21.75 -10.79 -0.13
CA LEU A 15 -21.95 -9.37 -0.41
C LEU A 15 -23.43 -9.01 -0.66
N PRO A 16 -23.90 -7.85 -0.17
CA PRO A 16 -25.17 -7.26 -0.61
C PRO A 16 -25.23 -7.18 -2.14
N ALA A 17 -26.42 -7.35 -2.73
CA ALA A 17 -26.60 -7.47 -4.18
C ALA A 17 -25.93 -6.32 -4.97
N GLU A 18 -26.17 -5.07 -4.56
CA GLU A 18 -25.59 -3.87 -5.18
C GLU A 18 -24.05 -3.91 -5.17
N ARG A 19 -23.44 -4.26 -4.03
CA ARG A 19 -21.98 -4.33 -3.89
C ARG A 19 -21.40 -5.49 -4.69
N ARG A 20 -22.09 -6.63 -4.71
CA ARG A 20 -21.71 -7.79 -5.50
C ARG A 20 -21.67 -7.46 -6.98
N GLN A 21 -22.65 -6.71 -7.48
CA GLN A 21 -22.69 -6.24 -8.86
C GLN A 21 -21.49 -5.36 -9.19
N ALA A 22 -21.21 -4.34 -8.38
CA ALA A 22 -20.05 -3.47 -8.59
C ALA A 22 -18.71 -4.22 -8.51
N ILE A 23 -18.54 -5.09 -7.51
CA ILE A 23 -17.33 -5.92 -7.36
C ILE A 23 -17.17 -6.87 -8.54
N ASN A 24 -18.25 -7.51 -9.02
CA ASN A 24 -18.19 -8.39 -10.19
C ASN A 24 -17.81 -7.65 -11.47
N ALA A 25 -18.33 -6.44 -11.67
CA ALA A 25 -17.97 -5.63 -12.83
C ALA A 25 -16.47 -5.27 -12.83
N VAL A 26 -15.95 -4.80 -11.69
CA VAL A 26 -14.52 -4.49 -11.55
C VAL A 26 -13.66 -5.76 -11.69
N ARG A 27 -14.06 -6.87 -11.05
CA ARG A 27 -13.39 -8.18 -11.17
C ARG A 27 -13.31 -8.65 -12.61
N GLY A 28 -14.42 -8.55 -13.36
CA GLY A 28 -14.47 -8.94 -14.77
C GLY A 28 -13.45 -8.18 -15.62
N VAL A 29 -13.36 -6.87 -15.42
CA VAL A 29 -12.37 -6.02 -16.11
C VAL A 29 -10.94 -6.39 -15.73
N ILE A 30 -10.67 -6.64 -14.45
CA ILE A 30 -9.33 -7.06 -14.01
C ILE A 30 -8.96 -8.38 -14.68
N LEU A 31 -9.81 -9.40 -14.60
CA LEU A 31 -9.54 -10.72 -15.17
C LEU A 31 -9.35 -10.67 -16.70
N ALA A 32 -10.14 -9.85 -17.41
CA ALA A 32 -10.01 -9.70 -18.86
C ALA A 32 -8.68 -9.05 -19.29
N ASN A 33 -8.06 -8.26 -18.41
CA ASN A 33 -6.83 -7.53 -18.70
C ASN A 33 -5.61 -8.07 -17.92
N LEU A 34 -5.79 -9.10 -17.08
CA LEU A 34 -4.77 -9.58 -16.17
C LEU A 34 -3.65 -10.28 -16.97
N PRO A 35 -2.41 -9.78 -16.92
CA PRO A 35 -1.31 -10.42 -17.62
C PRO A 35 -1.07 -11.85 -17.15
N LYS A 36 -0.52 -12.70 -18.04
CA LYS A 36 -0.16 -14.07 -17.67
C LYS A 36 0.85 -14.08 -16.51
N GLY A 37 0.65 -15.03 -15.60
CA GLY A 37 1.50 -15.22 -14.42
C GLY A 37 0.96 -14.61 -13.13
N TYR A 38 -0.12 -13.83 -13.19
CA TYR A 38 -0.89 -13.52 -11.99
C TYR A 38 -1.95 -14.59 -11.71
N GLU A 39 -2.32 -14.73 -10.44
CA GLU A 39 -3.35 -15.65 -9.97
C GLU A 39 -4.40 -14.89 -9.13
N GLU A 40 -5.68 -15.19 -9.35
CA GLU A 40 -6.78 -14.72 -8.49
C GLU A 40 -6.96 -15.67 -7.30
N ARG A 41 -6.98 -15.14 -6.09
CA ARG A 41 -7.20 -15.90 -4.85
C ARG A 41 -7.81 -15.03 -3.75
N MET A 42 -8.27 -15.66 -2.67
CA MET A 42 -8.55 -14.92 -1.44
C MET A 42 -7.24 -14.44 -0.81
N SER A 43 -7.19 -13.16 -0.46
CA SER A 43 -6.03 -12.47 0.09
C SER A 43 -6.48 -11.40 1.09
N TYR A 44 -6.03 -11.50 2.34
CA TYR A 44 -6.38 -10.56 3.42
C TYR A 44 -7.89 -10.28 3.58
N GLY A 45 -8.73 -11.32 3.39
CA GLY A 45 -10.19 -11.22 3.48
C GLY A 45 -10.87 -10.50 2.31
N MET A 46 -10.19 -10.39 1.17
CA MET A 46 -10.63 -9.76 -0.08
C MET A 46 -10.22 -10.61 -1.27
N ILE A 47 -10.70 -10.26 -2.46
CA ILE A 47 -10.23 -10.85 -3.72
C ILE A 47 -8.86 -10.25 -4.01
N GLY A 48 -7.84 -11.08 -4.19
CA GLY A 48 -6.47 -10.64 -4.47
C GLY A 48 -5.95 -11.23 -5.77
N TYR A 49 -5.23 -10.39 -6.51
CA TYR A 49 -4.45 -10.78 -7.67
C TYR A 49 -2.98 -10.72 -7.25
N VAL A 50 -2.27 -11.84 -7.39
CA VAL A 50 -0.94 -12.02 -6.83
C VAL A 50 0.00 -12.65 -7.82
N VAL A 51 1.31 -12.46 -7.64
CA VAL A 51 2.33 -13.30 -8.29
C VAL A 51 2.59 -14.50 -7.38
N PRO A 52 2.34 -15.74 -7.84
CA PRO A 52 2.51 -16.94 -7.04
C PRO A 52 4.00 -17.22 -6.76
N HIS A 53 4.28 -17.98 -5.70
CA HIS A 53 5.65 -18.36 -5.33
C HIS A 53 6.37 -19.20 -6.39
N THR A 54 5.63 -19.89 -7.24
CA THR A 54 6.20 -20.62 -8.39
C THR A 54 6.91 -19.70 -9.37
N ILE A 55 6.49 -18.43 -9.46
CA ILE A 55 7.12 -17.40 -10.31
C ILE A 55 8.05 -16.49 -9.49
N TYR A 56 7.65 -16.15 -8.27
CA TYR A 56 8.44 -15.29 -7.39
C TYR A 56 8.63 -15.92 -5.99
N PRO A 57 9.67 -16.78 -5.82
CA PRO A 57 9.88 -17.54 -4.58
C PRO A 57 10.12 -16.70 -3.32
N LYS A 58 10.62 -15.46 -3.48
CA LYS A 58 10.89 -14.55 -2.35
C LYS A 58 9.61 -14.10 -1.62
N GLY A 59 8.46 -14.17 -2.28
CA GLY A 59 7.17 -13.76 -1.72
C GLY A 59 7.10 -12.28 -1.32
N TYR A 60 6.13 -11.91 -0.50
CA TYR A 60 5.97 -10.53 -0.05
C TYR A 60 7.01 -10.14 1.02
N GLN A 61 7.64 -8.97 0.89
CA GLN A 61 8.77 -8.59 1.77
C GLN A 61 8.42 -8.58 3.27
N CYS A 62 7.21 -8.15 3.62
CA CYS A 62 6.77 -8.13 5.02
C CYS A 62 6.34 -9.52 5.54
N ASN A 63 5.97 -10.43 4.64
CA ASN A 63 5.61 -11.81 4.96
C ASN A 63 5.97 -12.72 3.78
N PRO A 64 7.18 -13.30 3.75
CA PRO A 64 7.65 -14.11 2.62
C PRO A 64 6.79 -15.34 2.33
N LYS A 65 6.04 -15.82 3.32
CA LYS A 65 5.07 -16.92 3.15
C LYS A 65 3.85 -16.52 2.34
N ALA A 66 3.57 -15.22 2.22
CA ALA A 66 2.52 -14.71 1.35
C ALA A 66 3.07 -14.48 -0.07
N PRO A 67 2.28 -14.75 -1.12
CA PRO A 67 2.66 -14.41 -2.49
C PRO A 67 2.79 -12.90 -2.64
N LEU A 68 3.47 -12.43 -3.69
CA LEU A 68 3.67 -11.00 -3.91
C LEU A 68 2.33 -10.37 -4.36
N PRO A 69 1.73 -9.46 -3.56
CA PRO A 69 0.43 -8.90 -3.90
C PRO A 69 0.57 -7.87 -5.02
N PHE A 70 -0.39 -7.85 -5.94
CA PHE A 70 -0.46 -6.89 -7.04
C PHE A 70 -1.62 -5.91 -6.82
N VAL A 71 -2.85 -6.43 -6.81
CA VAL A 71 -4.08 -5.65 -6.58
C VAL A 71 -5.01 -6.46 -5.68
N ASN A 72 -5.70 -5.82 -4.74
CA ASN A 72 -6.82 -6.47 -4.02
C ASN A 72 -8.11 -5.66 -4.19
N LEU A 73 -9.22 -6.35 -4.39
CA LEU A 73 -10.56 -5.80 -4.54
C LEU A 73 -11.44 -6.27 -3.37
N GLY A 74 -11.97 -5.31 -2.61
CA GLY A 74 -12.77 -5.62 -1.44
C GLY A 74 -13.91 -4.66 -1.16
N SER A 75 -14.84 -5.12 -0.34
CA SER A 75 -15.99 -4.39 0.20
C SER A 75 -15.78 -4.15 1.69
N GLN A 76 -15.52 -2.91 2.07
CA GLN A 76 -15.36 -2.45 3.46
C GLN A 76 -16.70 -1.92 4.00
N LYS A 77 -16.81 -1.68 5.31
CA LYS A 77 -18.08 -1.27 5.94
C LYS A 77 -18.79 -0.13 5.21
N ASN A 78 -18.05 0.91 4.81
CA ASN A 78 -18.60 2.15 4.25
C ASN A 78 -18.34 2.38 2.75
N HIS A 79 -17.50 1.56 2.12
CA HIS A 79 -17.06 1.74 0.73
C HIS A 79 -16.53 0.42 0.16
N MET A 80 -16.45 0.31 -1.15
CA MET A 80 -15.62 -0.67 -1.83
C MET A 80 -14.25 -0.06 -2.13
N ALA A 81 -13.22 -0.89 -2.16
CA ALA A 81 -11.84 -0.46 -2.27
C ALA A 81 -11.06 -1.31 -3.26
N LEU A 82 -10.27 -0.63 -4.09
CA LEU A 82 -9.22 -1.22 -4.91
C LEU A 82 -7.87 -0.87 -4.26
N HIS A 83 -7.23 -1.86 -3.65
CA HIS A 83 -5.90 -1.74 -3.06
C HIS A 83 -4.86 -1.96 -4.16
N LEU A 84 -4.06 -0.93 -4.43
CA LEU A 84 -3.13 -0.90 -5.55
C LEU A 84 -1.70 -1.03 -5.02
N MET A 85 -1.29 -2.26 -4.71
CA MET A 85 0.03 -2.52 -4.12
C MET A 85 1.16 -2.13 -5.08
N CYS A 86 0.93 -2.23 -6.38
CA CYS A 86 1.88 -1.83 -7.41
C CYS A 86 2.12 -0.32 -7.52
N CYS A 87 1.23 0.52 -6.99
CA CYS A 87 1.47 1.97 -6.90
C CYS A 87 2.39 2.33 -5.72
N TYR A 88 2.65 1.39 -4.81
CA TYR A 88 3.49 1.65 -3.65
C TYR A 88 4.96 1.71 -4.07
N GLY A 89 5.59 2.88 -3.88
CA GLY A 89 6.97 3.12 -4.33
C GLY A 89 7.11 3.52 -5.80
N ASP A 90 6.01 3.66 -6.55
CA ASP A 90 6.02 4.17 -7.92
C ASP A 90 5.15 5.42 -8.06
N PRO A 91 5.72 6.61 -7.78
CA PRO A 91 4.97 7.86 -7.86
C PRO A 91 4.52 8.19 -9.29
N LYS A 92 5.23 7.70 -10.32
CA LYS A 92 4.87 7.96 -11.73
C LYS A 92 3.62 7.18 -12.12
N LEU A 93 3.55 5.89 -11.77
CA LEU A 93 2.37 5.06 -11.99
C LEU A 93 1.15 5.62 -11.26
N LYS A 94 1.32 6.04 -9.99
CA LYS A 94 0.25 6.67 -9.22
C LYS A 94 -0.25 7.96 -9.89
N ALA A 95 0.66 8.83 -10.34
CA ALA A 95 0.30 10.08 -10.99
C ALA A 95 -0.43 9.86 -12.32
N TRP A 96 0.01 8.88 -13.12
CA TRP A 96 -0.70 8.47 -14.34
C TRP A 96 -2.13 8.01 -14.03
N LEU A 97 -2.29 7.15 -13.03
CA LEU A 97 -3.61 6.63 -12.64
C LEU A 97 -4.53 7.76 -12.16
N GLU A 98 -4.04 8.66 -11.31
CA GLU A 98 -4.81 9.81 -10.84
C GLU A 98 -5.25 10.71 -11.99
N LYS A 99 -4.37 10.96 -12.96
CA LYS A 99 -4.71 11.75 -14.16
C LYS A 99 -5.77 11.05 -15.00
N ALA A 100 -5.57 9.77 -15.33
CA ALA A 100 -6.52 9.02 -16.15
C ALA A 100 -7.91 8.92 -15.49
N TRP A 101 -7.97 8.81 -14.16
CA TRP A 101 -9.23 8.79 -13.42
C TRP A 101 -9.97 10.13 -13.50
N LYS A 102 -9.23 11.25 -13.42
CA LYS A 102 -9.78 12.61 -13.56
C LYS A 102 -10.22 12.90 -15.00
N ASP A 103 -9.44 12.48 -15.99
CA ASP A 103 -9.76 12.63 -17.41
C ASP A 103 -11.06 11.88 -17.76
N ALA A 104 -11.35 10.76 -17.08
CA ALA A 104 -12.61 10.03 -17.17
C ALA A 104 -13.80 10.72 -16.46
N GLY A 105 -13.60 11.93 -15.91
CA GLY A 105 -14.63 12.71 -15.22
C GLY A 105 -15.03 12.16 -13.86
N LYS A 106 -14.22 11.28 -13.25
CA LYS A 106 -14.52 10.63 -11.97
C LYS A 106 -13.65 11.19 -10.85
N LYS A 107 -14.19 11.22 -9.63
CA LYS A 107 -13.44 11.63 -8.45
C LYS A 107 -12.43 10.54 -8.07
N PHE A 108 -11.16 10.90 -8.02
CA PHE A 108 -10.10 10.03 -7.51
C PHE A 108 -10.01 10.11 -5.98
N ASP A 109 -10.81 9.30 -5.27
CA ASP A 109 -10.73 9.19 -3.80
C ASP A 109 -9.72 8.12 -3.39
N MET A 110 -8.47 8.53 -3.15
CA MET A 110 -7.40 7.64 -2.74
C MET A 110 -6.86 7.99 -1.35
N GLY A 111 -6.65 7.00 -0.50
CA GLY A 111 -5.93 7.18 0.76
C GLY A 111 -5.36 5.89 1.32
N GLY A 112 -4.11 5.93 1.81
CA GLY A 112 -3.44 4.75 2.36
C GLY A 112 -3.10 3.66 1.33
N GLY A 113 -3.03 4.00 0.03
CA GLY A 113 -2.73 3.03 -1.03
C GLY A 113 -3.96 2.36 -1.67
N CYS A 114 -5.18 2.71 -1.27
CA CYS A 114 -6.40 2.22 -1.90
C CYS A 114 -7.23 3.34 -2.51
N VAL A 115 -7.84 3.05 -3.66
CA VAL A 115 -8.88 3.87 -4.28
C VAL A 115 -10.24 3.39 -3.78
N ARG A 116 -11.06 4.31 -3.30
CA ARG A 116 -12.34 4.04 -2.64
C ARG A 116 -13.47 4.47 -3.56
N PHE A 117 -14.51 3.67 -3.63
CA PHE A 117 -15.70 3.95 -4.41
C PHE A 117 -16.94 3.43 -3.69
N LYS A 118 -18.09 4.06 -3.90
CA LYS A 118 -19.35 3.62 -3.28
C LYS A 118 -20.26 2.93 -4.28
N LYS A 119 -20.21 3.35 -5.53
CA LYS A 119 -21.00 2.78 -6.61
C LYS A 119 -20.13 2.47 -7.82
N LEU A 120 -20.64 1.64 -8.73
CA LEU A 120 -19.91 1.26 -9.94
C LEU A 120 -19.66 2.48 -10.84
N GLU A 121 -20.58 3.43 -10.87
CA GLU A 121 -20.51 4.62 -11.71
C GLU A 121 -19.37 5.56 -11.29
N ASP A 122 -18.83 5.41 -10.08
CA ASP A 122 -17.66 6.17 -9.61
C ASP A 122 -16.35 5.63 -10.19
N VAL A 123 -16.40 4.47 -10.87
CA VAL A 123 -15.23 3.70 -11.29
C VAL A 123 -15.08 3.75 -12.81
N PRO A 124 -14.00 4.37 -13.33
CA PRO A 124 -13.67 4.32 -14.75
C PRO A 124 -13.08 2.94 -15.07
N LEU A 125 -13.95 2.00 -15.45
CA LEU A 125 -13.58 0.61 -15.73
C LEU A 125 -12.48 0.49 -16.79
N GLU A 126 -12.52 1.29 -17.85
CA GLU A 126 -11.49 1.28 -18.90
C GLU A 126 -10.10 1.64 -18.33
N VAL A 127 -10.03 2.63 -17.43
CA VAL A 127 -8.79 3.03 -16.77
C VAL A 127 -8.25 1.89 -15.89
N ILE A 128 -9.12 1.14 -15.21
CA ILE A 128 -8.69 -0.06 -14.46
C ILE A 128 -8.12 -1.12 -15.41
N GLY A 129 -8.79 -1.39 -16.54
CA GLY A 129 -8.30 -2.35 -17.52
C GLY A 129 -6.91 -1.98 -18.05
N GLN A 130 -6.74 -0.72 -18.48
CA GLN A 130 -5.45 -0.19 -18.95
C GLN A 130 -4.36 -0.28 -17.86
N PHE A 131 -4.71 0.08 -16.63
CA PHE A 131 -3.80 0.01 -15.50
C PHE A 131 -3.29 -1.43 -15.28
N VAL A 132 -4.20 -2.40 -15.20
CA VAL A 132 -3.87 -3.81 -14.99
C VAL A 132 -3.03 -4.36 -16.14
N ALA A 133 -3.40 -4.05 -17.38
CA ALA A 133 -2.66 -4.48 -18.57
C ALA A 133 -1.24 -3.88 -18.65
N SER A 134 -1.04 -2.68 -18.10
CA SER A 134 0.25 -1.98 -18.18
C SER A 134 1.39 -2.59 -17.34
N LEU A 135 1.10 -3.61 -16.53
CA LEU A 135 2.06 -4.21 -15.58
C LEU A 135 2.22 -5.72 -15.78
N PRO A 136 2.91 -6.16 -16.86
CA PRO A 136 3.37 -7.53 -16.99
C PRO A 136 4.12 -8.00 -15.72
N VAL A 137 3.97 -9.28 -15.37
CA VAL A 137 4.51 -9.86 -14.12
C VAL A 137 6.01 -9.60 -13.96
N ASP A 138 6.77 -9.77 -15.02
CA ASP A 138 8.22 -9.58 -15.01
C ASP A 138 8.61 -8.10 -14.78
N ALA A 139 7.91 -7.18 -15.43
CA ALA A 139 8.07 -5.75 -15.21
C ALA A 139 7.71 -5.34 -13.78
N TYR A 140 6.64 -5.94 -13.23
CA TYR A 140 6.21 -5.70 -11.87
C TYR A 140 7.24 -6.22 -10.84
N ILE A 141 7.75 -7.44 -11.00
CA ILE A 141 8.79 -8.01 -10.12
C ILE A 141 10.03 -7.11 -10.13
N ARG A 142 10.55 -6.75 -11.31
CA ARG A 142 11.74 -5.89 -11.44
C ARG A 142 11.54 -4.55 -10.71
N ARG A 143 10.35 -3.96 -10.84
CA ARG A 143 10.02 -2.70 -10.18
C ARG A 143 10.01 -2.84 -8.67
N ILE A 144 9.36 -3.88 -8.14
CA ILE A 144 9.26 -4.12 -6.71
C ILE A 144 10.64 -4.40 -6.10
N GLU A 145 11.47 -5.21 -6.75
CA GLU A 145 12.84 -5.47 -6.29
C GLU A 145 13.67 -4.19 -6.22
N LYS A 146 13.54 -3.30 -7.22
CA LYS A 146 14.19 -1.99 -7.21
C LYS A 146 13.71 -1.12 -6.04
N VAL A 147 12.41 -1.00 -5.84
CA VAL A 147 11.84 -0.22 -4.72
C VAL A 147 12.32 -0.77 -3.38
N PHE A 148 12.37 -2.09 -3.21
CA PHE A 148 12.86 -2.72 -1.99
C PHE A 148 14.35 -2.50 -1.75
N ALA A 149 15.17 -2.51 -2.80
CA ALA A 149 16.59 -2.17 -2.72
C ALA A 149 16.77 -0.71 -2.26
N GLU A 150 16.09 0.25 -2.90
CA GLU A 150 16.14 1.67 -2.55
C GLU A 150 15.68 1.92 -1.09
N ILE A 151 14.62 1.24 -0.64
CA ILE A 151 14.17 1.31 0.76
C ILE A 151 15.22 0.73 1.72
N ALA A 152 15.86 -0.38 1.37
CA ALA A 152 16.90 -1.00 2.19
C ALA A 152 18.12 -0.09 2.32
N GLU A 153 18.57 0.52 1.22
CA GLU A 153 19.66 1.50 1.20
C GLU A 153 19.34 2.73 2.05
N ALA A 154 18.13 3.31 1.89
CA ALA A 154 17.70 4.45 2.69
C ALA A 154 17.63 4.13 4.18
N ARG A 155 17.21 2.91 4.55
CA ARG A 155 17.22 2.43 5.96
C ARG A 155 18.64 2.26 6.48
N ALA A 156 19.55 1.71 5.68
CA ALA A 156 20.95 1.54 6.05
C ALA A 156 21.65 2.89 6.28
N ALA A 157 21.43 3.88 5.40
CA ALA A 157 21.96 5.24 5.51
C ALA A 157 21.45 5.97 6.77
N LYS A 158 20.17 5.81 7.11
CA LYS A 158 19.60 6.38 8.36
C LYS A 158 20.19 5.73 9.61
N LYS A 159 20.50 4.43 9.58
CA LYS A 159 21.13 3.71 10.69
C LYS A 159 22.58 4.18 10.91
N THR A 160 23.34 4.40 9.84
CA THR A 160 24.72 4.95 9.93
C THR A 160 24.74 6.41 10.35
N ALA A 161 23.76 7.23 9.93
CA ALA A 161 23.64 8.62 10.36
C ALA A 161 23.30 8.76 11.86
N LYS A 162 22.44 7.88 12.40
CA LYS A 162 22.13 7.83 13.85
C LYS A 162 23.28 7.29 14.73
N ALA A 163 24.23 6.57 14.14
CA ALA A 163 25.36 5.96 14.87
C ALA A 163 26.57 6.90 15.04
N LYS A 164 26.58 8.10 14.43
CA LYS A 164 27.63 9.10 14.68
C LYS A 164 27.40 9.78 16.04
N PRO A 165 28.37 9.76 16.97
CA PRO A 165 28.20 10.41 18.27
C PRO A 165 28.11 11.93 18.10
N SER A 166 27.07 12.52 18.69
CA SER A 166 26.91 13.95 18.87
C SER A 166 28.14 14.50 19.61
N LYS A 167 28.97 15.31 18.95
CA LYS A 167 30.04 16.09 19.60
C LYS A 167 29.43 16.87 20.78
N MET A 168 29.86 16.54 22.01
CA MET A 168 29.52 17.26 23.24
C MET A 168 29.80 18.75 23.07
N LYS A 169 28.78 19.59 23.28
CA LYS A 169 28.98 21.03 23.49
C LYS A 169 29.70 21.24 24.83
N PRO A 170 30.72 22.11 24.93
CA PRO A 170 31.39 22.37 26.19
C PRO A 170 30.46 23.16 27.12
N THR A 171 30.21 22.62 28.30
CA THR A 171 29.45 23.25 29.39
C THR A 171 30.27 24.37 30.01
N LYS A 172 29.82 25.62 29.86
CA LYS A 172 30.36 26.76 30.63
C LYS A 172 29.98 26.59 32.11
N LYS A 173 30.98 26.33 32.96
CA LYS A 173 30.88 26.44 34.43
C LYS A 173 30.51 27.89 34.80
N LYS A 174 29.35 28.09 35.44
CA LYS A 174 29.07 29.33 36.19
C LYS A 174 29.76 29.22 37.56
N ALA A 175 30.63 30.18 37.86
CA ALA A 175 31.24 30.34 39.17
C ALA A 175 30.18 30.74 40.21
N SER A 176 30.19 30.07 41.36
CA SER A 176 29.35 30.36 42.52
C SER A 176 29.92 31.54 43.32
N SER A 177 29.11 32.58 43.58
CA SER A 177 29.41 33.58 44.60
C SER A 177 28.83 33.15 45.96
N SER A 178 29.71 33.03 46.95
CA SER A 178 29.43 32.52 48.29
C SER A 178 28.81 33.57 49.23
N HIS A 179 27.77 33.13 49.95
CA HIS A 179 27.31 33.42 51.32
C HIS A 179 27.67 34.74 52.06
N ARG A 180 26.64 35.39 52.63
CA ARG A 180 26.36 35.36 54.09
C ARG A 180 25.04 36.06 54.44
N ARG A 181 24.12 35.35 55.10
CA ARG A 181 23.19 35.90 56.10
C ARG A 181 23.28 35.01 57.33
N LEU A 182 23.75 35.57 58.44
CA LEU A 182 23.65 35.00 59.79
C LEU A 182 22.45 35.65 60.47
N SER A 183 21.69 34.84 61.20
CA SER A 183 20.51 35.21 61.99
C SER A 183 20.86 35.26 63.48
N SER A 184 20.14 36.13 64.21
CA SER A 184 19.91 36.15 65.67
C SER A 184 21.04 36.77 66.54
N ARG A 185 20.78 37.82 67.35
CA ARG A 185 20.14 37.84 68.70
C ARG A 185 20.84 36.84 69.63
N GLU A 186 21.43 37.17 70.77
CA GLU A 186 21.25 38.25 71.78
C GLU A 186 22.57 38.95 72.13
#